data_AF-A0A1I2U7Q5-F1
#
_entry.id   AF-A0A1I2U7Q5-F1
#
_cell.length_a   1.000
_cell.length_b   1.000
_cell.length_c   1.000
_cell.angle_alpha   90.00
_cell.angle_beta   90.00
_cell.angle_gamma   90.00
#
_symmetry.space_group_name_H-M   'P 1'
#
loop_
_entity.id
_entity.type
_entity.pdbx_description
1 polymer ?
#
loop_
_entity_poly.entity_id
_entity_poly.type
_entity_poly.pdbx_seq_one_letter_code
_entity_poly.pdbx_strand_id
1 'polypeptide(L)'
;MDTHERLFLEEMIETLAVSIASGMRSEPNQRLVESRDELTDRGRFWVHGYLIGRLSMLKSWTSGNPNLSEDDVEEVIEMVDGHEASIAAELYG
;
A
#
# COMPACT_ATOMS: atom_id res chain seq x y z
N MET A 1 -9.91 11.37 0.22
CA MET A 1 -10.12 10.47 1.37
C MET A 1 -10.61 11.22 2.60
N ASP A 2 -11.32 10.57 3.53
CA ASP A 2 -11.61 11.16 4.85
C ASP A 2 -10.54 10.82 5.91
N THR A 3 -10.59 11.49 7.07
CA THR A 3 -9.59 11.30 8.14
C THR A 3 -9.54 9.88 8.69
N HIS A 4 -10.66 9.17 8.75
CA HIS A 4 -10.69 7.81 9.28
C HIS A 4 -10.07 6.82 8.28
N GLU A 5 -10.43 6.97 7.01
CA GLU A 5 -9.85 6.20 5.90
C GLU A 5 -8.34 6.41 5.82
N ARG A 6 -7.88 7.66 5.97
CA ARG A 6 -6.46 8.00 5.97
C ARG A 6 -5.70 7.36 7.11
N LEU A 7 -6.19 7.50 8.35
CA LEU A 7 -5.56 6.89 9.53
C LEU A 7 -5.48 5.37 9.41
N PHE A 8 -6.53 4.74 8.88
CA PHE A 8 -6.53 3.30 8.61
C PHE A 8 -5.42 2.91 7.63
N LEU A 9 -5.23 3.67 6.55
CA LEU A 9 -4.18 3.38 5.57
C LEU A 9 -2.77 3.67 6.09
N GLU A 10 -2.59 4.72 6.89
CA GLU A 10 -1.31 5.03 7.57
C GLU A 10 -0.94 3.92 8.56
N GLU A 11 -1.85 3.52 9.46
CA GLU A 11 -1.64 2.38 10.36
C GLU A 11 -1.32 1.11 9.58
N MET A 12 -2.02 0.89 8.47
CA MET A 12 -1.77 -0.23 7.58
C MET A 12 -0.35 -0.20 7.00
N ILE A 13 0.15 0.94 6.52
CA ILE A 13 1.53 1.05 6.00
C ILE A 13 2.54 0.77 7.13
N GLU A 14 2.30 1.33 8.32
CA GLU A 14 3.19 1.18 9.48
C GLU A 14 3.20 -0.24 10.06
N THR A 15 2.07 -0.95 10.05
CA THR A 15 1.94 -2.29 10.66
C THR A 15 1.97 -3.45 9.67
N LEU A 16 1.59 -3.23 8.41
CA LEU A 16 1.44 -4.31 7.42
C LEU A 16 2.67 -4.56 6.60
N ALA A 17 3.82 -3.96 6.88
CA ALA A 17 5.04 -4.31 6.16
C ALA A 17 5.28 -5.85 6.15
N VAL A 18 4.89 -6.55 7.23
CA VAL A 18 4.87 -8.02 7.33
C VAL A 18 3.78 -8.72 6.49
N SER A 19 2.55 -8.18 6.41
CA SER A 19 1.45 -8.78 5.64
C SER A 19 1.54 -8.49 4.14
N ILE A 20 2.01 -7.29 3.80
CA ILE A 20 2.43 -6.87 2.46
C ILE A 20 3.58 -7.77 2.01
N ALA A 21 4.60 -7.98 2.84
CA ALA A 21 5.67 -8.95 2.55
C ALA A 21 5.15 -10.38 2.36
N SER A 22 4.18 -10.84 3.16
CA SER A 22 3.59 -12.17 3.00
C SER A 22 2.81 -12.32 1.68
N GLY A 23 2.08 -11.29 1.26
CA GLY A 23 1.41 -11.27 -0.04
C GLY A 23 2.40 -11.22 -1.20
N MET A 24 3.43 -10.38 -1.09
CA MET A 24 4.47 -10.18 -2.10
C MET A 24 5.39 -11.40 -2.26
N ARG A 25 5.73 -12.11 -1.18
CA ARG A 25 6.53 -13.36 -1.21
C ARG A 25 5.80 -14.53 -1.88
N SER A 26 4.48 -14.45 -2.05
CA SER A 26 3.70 -15.47 -2.78
C SER A 26 3.83 -15.38 -4.30
N GLU A 27 4.50 -14.35 -4.82
CA GLU A 27 4.89 -14.22 -6.23
C GLU A 27 6.35 -14.63 -6.44
N PRO A 28 6.66 -15.93 -6.61
CA PRO A 28 8.02 -16.35 -6.83
C PRO A 28 8.55 -15.72 -8.12
N ASN A 29 9.76 -15.15 -8.04
CA ASN A 29 10.55 -14.57 -9.14
C ASN A 29 10.35 -13.08 -9.47
N GLN A 30 9.67 -12.29 -8.65
CA GLN A 30 9.58 -10.83 -8.87
C GLN A 30 10.47 -10.06 -7.89
N ARG A 31 11.40 -9.27 -8.44
CA ARG A 31 12.18 -8.30 -7.65
C ARG A 31 11.31 -7.09 -7.37
N LEU A 32 10.84 -6.97 -6.14
CA LEU A 32 9.95 -5.90 -5.68
C LEU A 32 10.70 -4.81 -4.92
N VAL A 33 11.96 -5.07 -4.59
CA VAL A 33 12.84 -4.19 -3.82
C VAL A 33 14.15 -4.04 -4.60
N GLU A 34 14.57 -2.81 -4.83
CA GLU A 34 15.85 -2.51 -5.49
C GLU A 34 16.98 -2.50 -4.45
N SER A 35 16.77 -1.82 -3.31
CA SER A 35 17.68 -1.71 -2.18
C SER A 35 16.94 -1.74 -0.84
N ARG A 36 17.64 -1.64 0.28
CA ARG A 36 17.02 -1.58 1.61
C ARG A 36 16.05 -0.40 1.78
N ASP A 37 16.14 0.63 0.96
CA ASP A 37 15.41 1.88 1.06
C ASP A 37 14.61 2.23 -0.20
N GLU A 38 14.58 1.35 -1.20
CA GLU A 38 13.98 1.63 -2.50
C GLU A 38 13.17 0.43 -3.03
N LEU A 39 11.92 0.70 -3.44
CA LEU A 39 11.09 -0.26 -4.16
C LEU A 39 11.40 -0.18 -5.66
N THR A 40 11.28 -1.32 -6.35
CA THR A 40 11.20 -1.26 -7.82
C THR A 40 9.86 -0.64 -8.24
N ASP A 41 9.74 -0.16 -9.48
CA ASP A 41 8.45 0.29 -10.05
C ASP A 41 7.34 -0.75 -9.84
N ARG A 42 7.71 -2.03 -9.92
CA ARG A 42 6.81 -3.15 -9.71
C ARG A 42 6.41 -3.31 -8.25
N GLY A 43 7.35 -3.11 -7.33
CA GLY A 43 7.07 -3.04 -5.88
C GLY A 43 6.09 -1.92 -5.57
N ARG A 44 6.34 -0.71 -6.08
CA ARG A 44 5.43 0.43 -5.92
C ARG A 44 4.03 0.13 -6.45
N PHE A 45 3.94 -0.37 -7.68
CA PHE A 45 2.67 -0.75 -8.29
C PHE A 45 1.89 -1.77 -7.46
N TRP A 46 2.58 -2.77 -6.91
CA TRP A 46 1.96 -3.77 -6.05
C TRP A 46 1.41 -3.15 -4.77
N VAL A 47 2.21 -2.32 -4.09
CA VAL A 47 1.80 -1.66 -2.83
C VAL A 47 0.63 -0.70 -3.08
N HIS A 48 0.65 0.07 -4.17
CA HIS A 48 -0.49 0.90 -4.59
C HIS A 48 -1.74 0.04 -4.74
N GLY A 49 -1.68 -1.04 -5.53
CA GLY A 49 -2.83 -1.92 -5.77
C GLY A 49 -3.37 -2.54 -4.48
N TYR A 50 -2.49 -2.93 -3.56
CA TYR A 50 -2.88 -3.45 -2.26
C TYR A 50 -3.65 -2.42 -1.42
N LEU A 51 -3.10 -1.21 -1.25
CA LEU A 51 -3.74 -0.16 -0.44
C LEU A 51 -5.04 0.34 -1.07
N ILE A 52 -5.07 0.51 -2.39
CA ILE A 52 -6.28 0.85 -3.16
C ILE A 52 -7.38 -0.21 -2.93
N GLY A 53 -7.03 -1.50 -3.01
CA GLY A 53 -7.98 -2.59 -2.75
C GLY A 53 -8.54 -2.55 -1.32
N ARG A 54 -7.71 -2.18 -0.34
CA ARG A 54 -8.11 -2.10 1.07
C ARG A 54 -8.98 -0.89 1.35
N LEU A 55 -8.68 0.26 0.74
CA LEU A 55 -9.54 1.44 0.79
C LEU A 55 -10.92 1.16 0.17
N SER A 56 -10.95 0.49 -0.99
CA SER A 56 -12.21 0.09 -1.64
C SER A 56 -13.06 -0.82 -0.76
N MET A 57 -12.45 -1.81 -0.09
CA MET A 57 -13.15 -2.66 0.89
C MET A 57 -13.68 -1.85 2.07
N LEU A 58 -12.88 -0.93 2.61
CA LEU A 58 -13.30 -0.08 3.72
C LEU A 58 -14.51 0.78 3.33
N LYS A 59 -14.46 1.47 2.19
CA LYS A 59 -15.58 2.29 1.70
C LYS A 59 -16.82 1.46 1.42
N SER A 60 -16.67 0.24 0.93
CA SER A 60 -17.80 -0.69 0.78
C SER A 60 -18.48 -0.99 2.12
N TRP A 61 -17.73 -1.08 3.21
CA TRP A 61 -18.28 -1.37 4.54
C TRP A 61 -18.84 -0.13 5.24
N THR A 62 -18.20 1.03 5.09
CA THR A 62 -18.60 2.26 5.81
C THR A 62 -19.70 3.03 5.08
N SER A 63 -19.65 3.07 3.75
CA SER A 63 -20.57 3.88 2.92
C SER A 63 -21.45 3.06 1.97
N GLY A 64 -21.18 1.76 1.83
CA GLY A 64 -21.85 0.90 0.85
C GLY A 64 -21.38 1.11 -0.59
N ASN A 65 -20.40 2.00 -0.83
CA ASN A 65 -19.86 2.31 -2.14
C ASN A 65 -18.37 1.97 -2.21
N PRO A 66 -17.93 0.97 -2.99
CA PRO A 66 -16.52 0.61 -3.10
C PRO A 66 -15.71 1.52 -4.03
N ASN A 67 -16.35 2.44 -4.76
CA ASN A 67 -15.69 3.25 -5.77
C ASN A 67 -14.77 4.30 -5.13
N LEU A 68 -13.58 4.47 -5.72
CA LEU A 68 -12.59 5.46 -5.34
C LEU A 68 -12.63 6.64 -6.32
N SER A 69 -12.45 7.85 -5.80
CA SER A 69 -12.22 9.02 -6.65
C SER A 69 -10.77 9.04 -7.17
N GLU A 70 -10.49 9.93 -8.12
CA GLU A 70 -9.12 10.21 -8.56
C GLU A 70 -8.28 10.73 -7.37
N ASP A 71 -8.83 11.65 -6.57
CA ASP A 71 -8.18 12.16 -5.35
C ASP A 71 -7.84 11.05 -4.35
N ASP A 72 -8.72 10.05 -4.18
CA ASP A 72 -8.45 8.91 -3.29
C ASP A 72 -7.25 8.08 -3.79
N VAL A 73 -7.10 7.93 -5.12
CA VAL A 73 -5.99 7.20 -5.72
C VAL A 73 -4.69 8.01 -5.62
N GLU A 74 -4.74 9.31 -5.90
CA GLU A 74 -3.58 10.21 -5.79
C GLU A 74 -3.06 10.26 -4.35
N GLU A 75 -3.95 10.38 -3.37
CA GLU A 75 -3.56 10.41 -1.96
C GLU A 75 -2.92 9.08 -1.50
N VAL A 76 -3.37 7.94 -2.04
CA VAL A 76 -2.70 6.65 -1.80
C VAL A 76 -1.30 6.60 -2.38
N ILE A 77 -1.10 7.13 -3.60
CA ILE A 77 0.22 7.17 -4.23
C ILE A 77 1.18 8.04 -3.39
N GLU A 78 0.74 9.24 -3.00
CA GLU A 78 1.54 10.14 -2.17
C GLU A 78 1.93 9.52 -0.82
N MET A 79 1.02 8.76 -0.20
CA MET A 79 1.32 8.05 1.04
C MET A 79 2.39 6.98 0.85
N VAL A 80 2.35 6.24 -0.26
CA VAL A 80 3.36 5.22 -0.55
C VAL A 80 4.71 5.86 -0.84
N ASP A 81 4.76 6.94 -1.62
CA ASP A 81 5.99 7.68 -1.87
C ASP A 81 6.59 8.23 -0.57
N GLY A 82 5.75 8.74 0.35
CA GLY A 82 6.17 9.22 1.66
C GLY A 82 6.72 8.14 2.60
N HIS A 83 6.35 6.87 2.38
CA HIS A 83 6.74 5.74 3.23
C HIS A 83 7.62 4.70 2.51
N GLU A 84 8.05 4.97 1.28
CA GLU A 84 8.71 4.00 0.41
C GLU A 84 9.89 3.31 1.10
N ALA A 85 10.78 4.10 1.73
CA ALA A 85 11.97 3.57 2.38
C ALA A 85 11.64 2.63 3.56
N SER A 86 10.57 2.92 4.31
CA SER A 86 10.11 2.07 5.41
C SER A 86 9.56 0.74 4.88
N ILE A 87 8.75 0.81 3.83
CA ILE A 87 8.15 -0.35 3.17
C ILE A 87 9.25 -1.24 2.54
N ALA A 88 10.22 -0.63 1.85
CA ALA A 88 11.35 -1.32 1.25
C ALA A 88 12.23 -2.01 2.30
N ALA A 89 12.52 -1.36 3.43
CA ALA A 89 13.37 -1.90 4.49
C ALA A 89 12.80 -3.17 5.11
N GLU A 90 11.49 -3.21 5.28
CA GLU A 90 10.77 -4.37 5.82
C GLU A 90 10.67 -5.52 4.80
N LEU A 91 10.56 -5.20 3.51
CA LEU A 91 10.57 -6.20 2.44
C LEU A 91 11.96 -6.78 2.16
N TYR A 92 13.02 -5.98 2.36
CA TYR A 92 14.41 -6.40 2.18
C TYR A 92 14.88 -7.43 3.22
N GLY A 93 14.16 -7.54 4.35
CA GLY A 93 14.49 -8.41 5.49
C GLY A 93 14.93 -9.82 5.15
#